data_AF-A0A6I5CEJ3-F1
#
_entry.id   AF-A0A6I5CEJ3-F1
#
_cell.length_a   1.000
_cell.length_b   1.000
_cell.length_c   1.000
_cell.angle_alpha   90.00
_cell.angle_beta   90.00
_cell.angle_gamma   90.00
#
_symmetry.space_group_name_H-M   'P 1'
#
loop_
_entity.id
_entity.type
_entity.pdbx_description
1 polymer ?
#
loop_
_entity_poly.entity_id
_entity_poly.type
_entity_poly.pdbx_seq_one_letter_code
_entity_poly.pdbx_strand_id
1 'polypeptide(L)'
;LDLKRTRDPHPFSADDVLLARELAARAAVQIDNARWYQNARDTALTLQRSLLPHHPSVTGGLEVASRYQPAGATTEVGGDWFDVIPLEGDKTALVVGDVMGSGIGAAATMGRLRTATKALASLDLDPARLLEHLDRITDGLDHSIATCLYAVHDPRLRQCRIANAGHLPPARIRPGRAPELLELPTGVPLGVGGVTFSTTTVGLEPGDLLVLYTDGLVETRRHPLDERLDLLLSLLDDTPRPLEELCDLLLRELRQPDNHDDVALLVARAQTPGRA
;
A
#
# COMPACT_ATOMS: atom_id res chain seq x y z
N LEU A 1 -3.65 4.77 42.04
CA LEU A 1 -2.24 4.40 41.75
C LEU A 1 -1.50 4.77 43.00
N ASP A 2 -1.18 3.80 43.85
CA ASP A 2 -0.76 4.05 45.23
C ASP A 2 0.70 3.66 45.39
N LEU A 3 1.49 4.51 46.06
CA LEU A 3 2.89 4.22 46.38
C LEU A 3 2.95 3.38 47.66
N LYS A 4 3.60 2.21 47.61
CA LYS A 4 3.75 1.32 48.78
C LYS A 4 5.23 1.03 49.05
N ARG A 5 5.64 1.17 50.31
CA ARG A 5 6.98 0.82 50.80
C ARG A 5 6.97 -0.65 51.24
N THR A 6 7.87 -1.47 50.71
CA THR A 6 7.84 -2.94 50.89
C THR A 6 8.83 -3.48 51.91
N ARG A 7 9.83 -2.69 52.32
CA ARG A 7 10.96 -3.16 53.15
C ARG A 7 11.31 -2.29 54.36
N ASP A 8 10.75 -1.08 54.46
CA ASP A 8 11.06 -0.14 55.54
C ASP A 8 9.76 0.25 56.29
N PRO A 9 9.67 -0.03 57.61
CA PRO A 9 8.48 0.22 58.41
C PRO A 9 8.35 1.68 58.90
N HIS A 10 9.34 2.56 58.69
CA HIS A 10 9.25 3.95 59.15
C HIS A 10 8.21 4.77 58.36
N PRO A 11 7.53 5.74 59.01
CA PRO A 11 6.62 6.66 58.34
C PRO A 11 7.31 7.43 57.20
N PHE A 12 6.55 7.85 56.19
CA PHE A 12 7.07 8.72 55.15
C PHE A 12 7.49 10.07 55.73
N SER A 13 8.66 10.54 55.33
CA SER A 13 9.22 11.83 55.68
C SER A 13 8.81 12.92 54.67
N ALA A 14 9.12 14.18 55.01
CA ALA A 14 8.93 15.29 54.07
C ALA A 14 9.75 15.12 52.77
N ASP A 15 10.96 14.54 52.88
CA ASP A 15 11.83 14.27 51.74
C ASP A 15 11.26 13.19 50.82
N ASP A 16 10.63 12.15 51.39
CA ASP A 16 9.92 11.12 50.61
C ASP A 16 8.77 11.71 49.80
N VAL A 17 8.01 12.64 50.40
CA VAL A 17 6.91 13.34 49.74
C VAL A 17 7.44 14.25 48.62
N LEU A 18 8.58 14.92 48.85
CA LEU A 18 9.22 15.78 47.84
C LEU A 18 9.68 14.95 46.63
N LEU A 19 10.35 13.83 46.86
CA LEU A 19 10.78 12.93 45.80
C LEU A 19 9.59 12.35 45.03
N ALA A 20 8.54 11.91 45.74
CA ALA A 20 7.32 11.40 45.11
C ALA A 20 6.64 12.47 44.24
N ARG A 21 6.62 13.73 44.68
CA ARG A 21 6.09 14.85 43.89
C ARG A 21 6.90 15.10 42.62
N GLU A 22 8.22 15.09 42.71
CA GLU A 22 9.10 15.27 41.54
C GLU A 22 8.91 14.13 40.52
N LEU A 23 8.86 12.88 40.99
CA LEU A 23 8.57 11.72 40.15
C LEU A 23 7.17 11.81 39.52
N ALA A 24 6.16 12.20 40.29
CA ALA A 24 4.81 12.37 39.81
C ALA A 24 4.71 13.50 38.76
N ALA A 25 5.40 14.62 38.96
CA ALA A 25 5.43 15.72 38.00
C ALA A 25 6.10 15.31 36.68
N ARG A 26 7.25 14.62 36.74
CA ARG A 26 7.90 14.07 35.54
C ARG A 26 7.02 13.03 34.84
N ALA A 27 6.41 12.11 35.60
CA ALA A 27 5.52 11.12 35.05
C ALA A 27 4.28 11.76 34.40
N ALA A 28 3.68 12.78 35.02
CA ALA A 28 2.53 13.48 34.46
C ALA A 28 2.85 14.09 33.09
N VAL A 29 3.98 14.80 32.95
CA VAL A 29 4.41 15.36 31.66
C VAL A 29 4.62 14.26 30.62
N GLN A 30 5.27 13.15 30.99
CA GLN A 30 5.49 12.04 30.04
C GLN A 30 4.20 11.33 29.64
N ILE A 31 3.25 11.17 30.57
CA ILE A 31 1.93 10.59 30.30
C ILE A 31 1.11 11.51 29.39
N ASP A 32 1.10 12.82 29.66
CA ASP A 32 0.38 13.78 28.84
C ASP A 32 0.98 13.88 27.44
N ASN A 33 2.31 13.86 27.32
CA ASN A 33 2.99 13.75 26.03
C ASN A 33 2.57 12.47 25.31
N ALA A 34 2.64 11.31 25.97
CA ALA A 34 2.25 10.03 25.38
C ALA A 34 0.80 10.04 24.87
N ARG A 35 -0.12 10.62 25.64
CA ARG A 35 -1.53 10.79 25.23
C ARG A 35 -1.70 11.72 24.04
N TRP A 36 -1.00 12.86 24.03
CA TRP A 36 -1.01 13.79 22.90
C TRP A 36 -0.51 13.12 21.62
N TYR A 37 0.60 12.38 21.70
CA TYR A 37 1.13 11.61 20.58
C TYR A 37 0.17 10.51 20.11
N GLN A 38 -0.46 9.78 21.04
CA GLN A 38 -1.48 8.77 20.71
C GLN A 38 -2.68 9.40 19.97
N ASN A 39 -3.22 10.52 20.46
CA ASN A 39 -4.34 11.19 19.82
C ASN A 39 -3.99 11.71 18.42
N ALA A 40 -2.80 12.31 18.25
CA ALA A 40 -2.33 12.76 16.94
C ALA A 40 -2.18 11.58 15.95
N ARG A 41 -1.63 10.45 16.43
CA ARG A 41 -1.51 9.21 15.66
C ARG A 41 -2.87 8.67 15.24
N ASP A 42 -3.80 8.54 16.18
CA ASP A 42 -5.14 8.00 15.90
C ASP A 42 -5.90 8.87 14.91
N THR A 43 -5.72 10.19 14.99
CA THR A 43 -6.28 11.15 14.02
C THR A 43 -5.68 10.94 12.62
N ALA A 44 -4.36 10.82 12.52
CA ALA A 44 -3.67 10.60 11.24
C ALA A 44 -4.06 9.26 10.59
N LEU A 45 -4.10 8.17 11.37
CA LEU A 45 -4.55 6.86 10.90
C LEU A 45 -6.02 6.88 10.47
N THR A 46 -6.88 7.61 11.17
CA THR A 46 -8.30 7.75 10.81
C THR A 46 -8.45 8.49 9.48
N LEU A 47 -7.70 9.59 9.28
CA LEU A 47 -7.66 10.31 8.01
C LEU A 47 -7.15 9.41 6.88
N GLN A 48 -6.03 8.73 7.07
CA GLN A 48 -5.46 7.82 6.08
C GLN A 48 -6.44 6.69 5.70
N ARG A 49 -7.09 6.05 6.68
CA ARG A 49 -8.12 5.04 6.43
C ARG A 49 -9.33 5.60 5.68
N SER A 50 -9.73 6.83 5.99
CA SER A 50 -10.83 7.50 5.26
C SER A 50 -10.47 7.83 3.81
N LEU A 51 -9.17 7.95 3.52
CA LEU A 51 -8.67 8.16 2.17
C LEU A 51 -8.60 6.85 1.39
N LEU A 52 -8.40 5.68 2.01
CA LEU A 52 -8.33 4.41 1.29
C LEU A 52 -9.67 4.06 0.63
N PRO A 53 -9.67 3.51 -0.60
CA PRO A 53 -10.90 3.22 -1.32
C PRO A 53 -11.65 2.04 -0.69
N HIS A 54 -12.95 2.22 -0.45
CA HIS A 54 -13.88 1.11 -0.34
C HIS A 54 -14.37 0.75 -1.74
N HIS A 55 -13.99 -0.43 -2.23
CA HIS A 55 -14.51 -1.00 -3.48
C HIS A 55 -15.45 -2.15 -3.17
N PRO A 56 -16.47 -2.40 -4.01
CA PRO A 56 -17.22 -3.64 -3.95
C PRO A 56 -16.29 -4.82 -4.23
N SER A 57 -16.58 -5.98 -3.66
CA SER A 57 -15.80 -7.22 -3.88
C SER A 57 -15.78 -7.64 -5.35
N VAL A 58 -16.70 -7.15 -6.18
CA VAL A 58 -16.73 -7.36 -7.63
C VAL A 58 -17.00 -6.04 -8.35
N THR A 59 -16.18 -5.72 -9.36
CA THR A 59 -16.34 -4.52 -10.21
C THR A 59 -15.80 -4.77 -11.62
N GLY A 60 -16.55 -4.36 -12.65
CA GLY A 60 -16.11 -4.37 -14.05
C GLY A 60 -15.39 -5.65 -14.49
N GLY A 61 -15.99 -6.81 -14.22
CA GLY A 61 -15.42 -8.11 -14.57
C GLY A 61 -14.26 -8.60 -13.69
N LEU A 62 -13.96 -7.93 -12.58
CA LEU A 62 -12.96 -8.36 -11.60
C LEU A 62 -13.61 -8.67 -10.25
N GLU A 63 -13.23 -9.77 -9.62
CA GLU A 63 -13.35 -9.95 -8.16
C GLU A 63 -12.07 -9.41 -7.53
N VAL A 64 -12.18 -8.60 -6.49
CA VAL A 64 -11.04 -7.87 -5.92
C VAL A 64 -11.02 -8.00 -4.40
N ALA A 65 -9.83 -8.24 -3.86
CA ALA A 65 -9.55 -8.09 -2.44
C ALA A 65 -8.29 -7.23 -2.26
N SER A 66 -8.19 -6.55 -1.13
CA SER A 66 -7.05 -5.70 -0.83
C SER A 66 -6.73 -5.70 0.65
N ARG A 67 -5.49 -5.37 0.97
CA ARG A 67 -5.07 -5.07 2.33
C ARG A 67 -4.20 -3.84 2.34
N TYR A 68 -4.41 -3.02 3.36
CA TYR A 68 -3.53 -1.92 3.68
C TYR A 68 -3.03 -2.07 5.11
N GLN A 69 -1.72 -2.11 5.29
CA GLN A 69 -1.10 -2.20 6.59
C GLN A 69 -0.15 -1.02 6.77
N PRO A 70 -0.49 -0.05 7.63
CA PRO A 70 0.36 1.11 7.80
C PRO A 70 1.67 0.76 8.53
N ALA A 71 2.68 1.60 8.30
CA ALA A 71 3.96 1.62 9.01
C ALA A 71 3.76 1.54 10.54
N GLY A 72 4.54 0.68 11.21
CA GLY A 72 4.38 0.41 12.64
C GLY A 72 4.84 1.54 13.57
N ALA A 73 5.65 2.47 13.06
CA ALA A 73 6.19 3.57 13.85
C ALA A 73 5.11 4.60 14.22
N THR A 74 5.15 5.09 15.44
CA THR A 74 4.11 5.89 16.12
C THR A 74 3.71 7.22 15.45
N THR A 75 4.32 7.60 14.33
CA THR A 75 4.21 8.95 13.74
C THR A 75 4.23 8.99 12.21
N GLU A 76 4.37 7.84 11.55
CA GLU A 76 4.54 7.81 10.09
C GLU A 76 3.19 7.51 9.42
N VAL A 77 2.78 8.42 8.54
CA VAL A 77 1.67 8.23 7.61
C VAL A 77 2.31 7.84 6.28
N GLY A 78 1.73 6.84 5.62
CA GLY A 78 2.35 6.22 4.46
C GLY A 78 2.22 6.96 3.15
N GLY A 79 3.24 6.75 2.31
CA GLY A 79 3.25 7.12 0.90
C GLY A 79 2.46 6.16 0.01
N ASP A 80 2.24 4.92 0.49
CA ASP A 80 1.54 3.87 -0.24
C ASP A 80 0.07 4.18 -0.50
N TRP A 81 -0.37 3.89 -1.73
CA TRP A 81 -1.78 3.82 -2.07
C TRP A 81 -2.09 2.72 -3.08
N PHE A 82 -3.36 2.33 -3.12
CA PHE A 82 -3.92 1.57 -4.21
C PHE A 82 -5.31 2.10 -4.58
N ASP A 83 -5.78 1.77 -5.78
CA ASP A 83 -7.15 2.06 -6.18
C ASP A 83 -7.72 1.06 -7.17
N VAL A 84 -9.04 0.98 -7.19
CA VAL A 84 -9.83 0.13 -8.09
C VAL A 84 -10.91 1.03 -8.66
N ILE A 85 -10.72 1.46 -9.91
CA ILE A 85 -11.49 2.53 -10.53
C ILE A 85 -12.31 1.92 -11.67
N PRO A 86 -13.65 1.86 -11.54
CA PRO A 86 -14.52 1.48 -12.65
C PRO A 86 -14.38 2.50 -13.79
N LEU A 87 -14.24 2.00 -15.01
CA LEU A 87 -14.12 2.80 -16.23
C LEU A 87 -15.30 2.52 -17.17
N GLU A 88 -15.39 3.30 -18.25
CA GLU A 88 -16.37 3.05 -19.31
C GLU A 88 -16.16 1.68 -19.98
N GLY A 89 -17.25 1.08 -20.46
CA GLY A 89 -17.21 -0.18 -21.19
C GLY A 89 -16.91 -1.42 -20.34
N ASP A 90 -17.28 -1.41 -19.06
CA ASP A 90 -17.03 -2.46 -18.07
C ASP A 90 -15.55 -2.69 -17.75
N LYS A 91 -14.67 -1.77 -18.19
CA LYS A 91 -13.24 -1.80 -17.87
C LYS A 91 -13.03 -1.43 -16.40
N THR A 92 -11.92 -1.89 -15.85
CA THR A 92 -11.50 -1.52 -14.49
C THR A 92 -10.02 -1.15 -14.48
N ALA A 93 -9.68 0.01 -13.93
CA ALA A 93 -8.31 0.37 -13.63
C ALA A 93 -7.91 -0.10 -12.23
N LEU A 94 -6.75 -0.74 -12.13
CA LEU A 94 -6.06 -1.13 -10.92
C LEU A 94 -4.82 -0.24 -10.79
N VAL A 95 -4.63 0.33 -9.61
CA VAL A 95 -3.52 1.23 -9.33
C VAL A 95 -2.84 0.76 -8.06
N VAL A 96 -1.53 0.74 -8.06
CA VAL A 96 -0.72 0.73 -6.84
C VAL A 96 0.42 1.72 -7.01
N GLY A 97 0.82 2.38 -5.94
CA GLY A 97 1.97 3.26 -5.97
C GLY A 97 2.46 3.58 -4.57
N ASP A 98 3.66 4.14 -4.53
CA ASP A 98 4.35 4.53 -3.31
C ASP A 98 5.05 5.88 -3.54
N VAL A 99 4.93 6.77 -2.57
CA VAL A 99 5.61 8.06 -2.55
C VAL A 99 6.83 7.94 -1.66
N MET A 100 8.00 8.24 -2.24
CA MET A 100 9.26 8.19 -1.52
C MET A 100 9.24 9.05 -0.26
N GLY A 101 9.61 8.45 0.87
CA GLY A 101 9.68 9.08 2.18
C GLY A 101 8.45 8.80 3.04
N SER A 102 8.46 9.28 4.28
CA SER A 102 7.42 9.00 5.26
C SER A 102 6.83 10.28 5.87
N GLY A 103 5.66 10.15 6.49
CA GLY A 103 5.03 11.21 7.27
C GLY A 103 4.05 12.07 6.47
N ILE A 104 3.68 13.22 7.06
CA ILE A 104 2.56 14.05 6.57
C ILE A 104 2.80 14.56 5.13
N GLY A 105 4.05 14.88 4.78
CA GLY A 105 4.41 15.34 3.43
C GLY A 105 4.16 14.26 2.38
N ALA A 106 4.69 13.05 2.60
CA ALA A 106 4.48 11.89 1.72
C ALA A 106 2.99 11.56 1.57
N ALA A 107 2.24 11.55 2.68
CA ALA A 107 0.80 11.31 2.68
C ALA A 107 0.00 12.38 1.91
N ALA A 108 0.40 13.66 2.00
CA ALA A 108 -0.23 14.73 1.24
C ALA A 108 0.03 14.59 -0.26
N THR A 109 1.27 14.28 -0.65
CA THR A 109 1.64 13.97 -2.05
C THR A 109 0.87 12.75 -2.56
N MET A 110 0.80 11.67 -1.79
CA MET A 110 0.00 10.47 -2.10
C MET A 110 -1.47 10.83 -2.35
N GLY A 111 -2.09 11.62 -1.46
CA GLY A 111 -3.48 12.05 -1.63
C GLY A 111 -3.71 12.86 -2.91
N ARG A 112 -2.75 13.71 -3.28
CA ARG A 112 -2.79 14.49 -4.54
C ARG A 112 -2.64 13.58 -5.76
N LEU A 113 -1.65 12.68 -5.77
CA LEU A 113 -1.42 11.74 -6.87
C LEU A 113 -2.61 10.81 -7.06
N ARG A 114 -3.10 10.20 -5.98
CA ARG A 114 -4.30 9.37 -6.02
C ARG A 114 -5.51 10.11 -6.60
N THR A 115 -5.74 11.35 -6.18
CA THR A 115 -6.84 12.18 -6.71
C THR A 115 -6.65 12.47 -8.20
N ALA A 116 -5.42 12.83 -8.61
CA ALA A 116 -5.09 13.05 -10.01
C ALA A 116 -5.28 11.78 -10.86
N THR A 117 -4.85 10.62 -10.36
CA THR A 117 -5.02 9.33 -11.03
C THR A 117 -6.51 9.04 -11.27
N LYS A 118 -7.37 9.24 -10.27
CA LYS A 118 -8.83 9.08 -10.44
C LYS A 118 -9.40 10.01 -11.51
N ALA A 119 -9.01 11.28 -11.49
CA ALA A 119 -9.49 12.25 -12.46
C ALA A 119 -9.03 11.88 -13.89
N LEU A 120 -7.75 11.51 -14.06
CA LEU A 120 -7.19 11.12 -15.35
C LEU A 120 -7.75 9.78 -15.86
N ALA A 121 -8.03 8.84 -14.96
CA ALA A 121 -8.62 7.55 -15.31
C ALA A 121 -10.00 7.71 -15.97
N SER A 122 -10.78 8.72 -15.57
CA SER A 122 -12.08 9.04 -16.19
C SER A 122 -12.00 9.48 -17.65
N LEU A 123 -10.80 9.81 -18.14
CA LEU A 123 -10.56 10.23 -19.53
C LEU A 123 -10.23 9.05 -20.47
N ASP A 124 -10.21 7.82 -19.94
CA ASP A 124 -9.93 6.58 -20.69
C ASP A 124 -8.63 6.64 -21.52
N LEU A 125 -7.60 7.26 -20.94
CA LEU A 125 -6.29 7.41 -21.58
C LEU A 125 -5.55 6.07 -21.65
N ASP A 126 -4.63 5.97 -22.62
CA ASP A 126 -3.62 4.91 -22.61
C ASP A 126 -2.80 4.96 -21.30
N PRO A 127 -2.51 3.82 -20.65
CA PRO A 127 -1.75 3.75 -19.40
C PRO A 127 -0.46 4.57 -19.39
N ALA A 128 0.37 4.49 -20.44
CA ALA A 128 1.60 5.27 -20.52
C ALA A 128 1.34 6.77 -20.56
N ARG A 129 0.31 7.22 -21.31
CA ARG A 129 -0.10 8.63 -21.34
C ARG A 129 -0.58 9.11 -19.98
N LEU A 130 -1.34 8.28 -19.25
CA LEU A 130 -1.75 8.62 -17.90
C LEU A 130 -0.54 8.82 -16.97
N LEU A 131 0.46 7.94 -17.03
CA LEU A 131 1.69 8.10 -16.26
C LEU A 131 2.48 9.36 -16.67
N GLU A 132 2.52 9.72 -17.95
CA GLU A 132 3.13 11.01 -18.39
C GLU A 132 2.38 12.24 -17.84
N HIS A 133 1.06 12.15 -17.65
CA HIS A 133 0.30 13.21 -16.99
C HIS A 133 0.60 13.25 -15.49
N LEU A 134 0.69 12.09 -14.82
CA LEU A 134 1.06 12.02 -13.42
C LEU A 134 2.48 12.53 -13.18
N ASP A 135 3.44 12.16 -14.03
CA ASP A 135 4.85 12.59 -13.94
C ASP A 135 4.97 14.12 -13.95
N ARG A 136 4.25 14.80 -14.86
CA ARG A 136 4.17 16.27 -14.89
C ARG A 136 3.49 16.88 -13.68
N ILE A 137 2.51 16.20 -13.10
CA ILE A 137 1.89 16.66 -11.86
C ILE A 137 2.91 16.55 -10.73
N THR A 138 3.62 15.43 -10.64
CA THR A 138 4.66 15.14 -9.64
C THR A 138 5.81 16.14 -9.68
N ASP A 139 6.27 16.55 -10.86
CA ASP A 139 7.29 17.61 -11.04
C ASP A 139 6.89 18.93 -10.34
N GLY A 140 5.59 19.24 -10.31
CA GLY A 140 5.04 20.39 -9.59
C GLY A 140 4.83 20.18 -8.07
N LEU A 141 5.19 19.02 -7.51
CA LEU A 141 5.01 18.65 -6.09
C LEU A 141 6.34 18.73 -5.31
N ASP A 142 7.02 19.88 -5.34
CA ASP A 142 8.24 20.13 -4.56
C ASP A 142 9.35 19.05 -4.75
N HIS A 143 9.54 18.57 -5.99
CA HIS A 143 10.51 17.50 -6.32
C HIS A 143 10.25 16.16 -5.61
N SER A 144 8.98 15.85 -5.32
CA SER A 144 8.59 14.52 -4.83
C SER A 144 8.92 13.45 -5.87
N ILE A 145 9.23 12.24 -5.40
CA ILE A 145 9.44 11.06 -6.24
C ILE A 145 8.40 10.02 -5.83
N ALA A 146 7.78 9.35 -6.80
CA ALA A 146 6.81 8.29 -6.52
C ALA A 146 6.90 7.17 -7.55
N THR A 147 6.79 5.93 -7.11
CA THR A 147 6.58 4.79 -7.99
C THR A 147 5.09 4.59 -8.24
N CYS A 148 4.71 4.14 -9.42
CA CYS A 148 3.31 3.88 -9.74
C CYS A 148 3.17 2.80 -10.81
N LEU A 149 2.28 1.84 -10.58
CA LEU A 149 1.82 0.90 -11.59
C LEU A 149 0.34 1.16 -11.88
N TYR A 150 0.03 1.35 -13.16
CA TYR A 150 -1.33 1.58 -13.63
C TYR A 150 -1.71 0.51 -14.64
N ALA A 151 -2.78 -0.23 -14.34
CA ALA A 151 -3.22 -1.38 -15.11
C ALA A 151 -4.71 -1.24 -15.46
N VAL A 152 -5.09 -1.39 -16.73
CA VAL A 152 -6.48 -1.35 -17.19
C VAL A 152 -6.89 -2.72 -17.68
N HIS A 153 -7.80 -3.36 -16.96
CA HIS A 153 -8.44 -4.60 -17.39
C HIS A 153 -9.62 -4.31 -18.32
N ASP A 154 -9.63 -4.99 -19.46
CA ASP A 154 -10.75 -5.06 -20.38
C ASP A 154 -11.32 -6.48 -20.40
N PRO A 155 -12.50 -6.73 -19.80
CA PRO A 155 -13.08 -8.07 -19.73
C PRO A 155 -13.59 -8.57 -21.09
N ARG A 156 -13.86 -7.67 -22.05
CA ARG A 156 -14.32 -8.03 -23.40
C ARG A 156 -13.16 -8.54 -24.24
N LEU A 157 -12.00 -7.89 -24.11
CA LEU A 157 -10.77 -8.26 -24.80
C LEU A 157 -9.92 -9.28 -24.01
N ARG A 158 -10.32 -9.61 -22.77
CA ARG A 158 -9.62 -10.54 -21.87
C ARG A 158 -8.15 -10.24 -21.70
N GLN A 159 -7.86 -8.95 -21.52
CA GLN A 159 -6.50 -8.45 -21.44
C GLN A 159 -6.39 -7.36 -20.39
N CYS A 160 -5.15 -7.11 -19.97
CA CYS A 160 -4.78 -6.00 -19.12
C CYS A 160 -3.70 -5.18 -19.84
N ARG A 161 -3.89 -3.86 -19.91
CA ARG A 161 -2.90 -2.91 -20.42
C ARG A 161 -2.21 -2.25 -19.23
N ILE A 162 -0.91 -2.41 -19.11
CA ILE A 162 -0.15 -2.03 -17.92
C ILE A 162 0.96 -1.07 -18.31
N ALA A 163 1.10 0.02 -17.57
CA ALA A 163 2.28 0.86 -17.61
C ALA A 163 2.89 0.94 -16.20
N ASN A 164 4.22 0.99 -16.15
CA ASN A 164 4.99 0.97 -14.91
C ASN A 164 5.93 2.18 -14.84
N ALA A 165 5.82 2.98 -13.79
CA ALA A 165 6.71 4.08 -13.43
C ALA A 165 7.60 3.66 -12.25
N GLY A 166 8.57 2.79 -12.53
CA GLY A 166 9.60 2.38 -11.56
C GLY A 166 9.09 1.55 -10.38
N HIS A 167 7.86 1.02 -10.44
CA HIS A 167 7.27 0.18 -9.41
C HIS A 167 7.66 -1.30 -9.59
N LEU A 168 7.42 -2.12 -8.56
CA LEU A 168 7.67 -3.56 -8.61
C LEU A 168 6.77 -4.27 -9.63
N PRO A 169 7.27 -5.32 -10.30
CA PRO A 169 6.49 -6.05 -11.29
C PRO A 169 5.33 -6.81 -10.61
N PRO A 170 4.11 -6.74 -11.17
CA PRO A 170 2.97 -7.45 -10.62
C PRO A 170 3.11 -8.94 -10.91
N ALA A 171 2.60 -9.78 -10.02
CA ALA A 171 2.56 -11.23 -10.23
C ALA A 171 1.26 -11.62 -10.94
N ARG A 172 1.35 -12.56 -11.88
CA ARG A 172 0.20 -13.17 -12.55
C ARG A 172 0.14 -14.65 -12.22
N ILE A 173 -1.06 -15.12 -11.90
CA ILE A 173 -1.35 -16.54 -11.71
C ILE A 173 -2.35 -16.95 -12.77
N ARG A 174 -2.08 -18.07 -13.45
CA ARG A 174 -2.98 -18.66 -14.44
C ARG A 174 -3.28 -20.09 -14.03
N PRO A 175 -4.55 -20.52 -13.99
CA PRO A 175 -4.88 -21.89 -13.59
C PRO A 175 -4.07 -22.93 -14.36
N GLY A 176 -3.38 -23.82 -13.63
CA GLY A 176 -2.54 -24.88 -14.21
C GLY A 176 -1.18 -24.42 -14.74
N ARG A 177 -0.74 -23.20 -14.44
CA ARG A 177 0.61 -22.69 -14.72
C ARG A 177 1.25 -22.17 -13.44
N ALA A 178 2.58 -22.24 -13.36
CA ALA A 178 3.33 -21.61 -12.30
C ALA A 178 3.06 -20.09 -12.29
N PRO A 179 2.93 -19.46 -11.11
CA PRO A 179 2.94 -18.01 -10.97
C PRO A 179 4.16 -17.38 -11.60
N GLU A 180 4.00 -16.20 -12.20
CA GLU A 180 5.09 -15.47 -12.85
C GLU A 180 5.03 -13.98 -12.51
N LEU A 181 6.18 -13.33 -12.40
CA LEU A 181 6.24 -11.86 -12.43
C LEU A 181 6.11 -11.38 -13.88
N LEU A 182 5.30 -10.35 -14.10
CA LEU A 182 5.16 -9.79 -15.44
C LEU A 182 6.41 -8.99 -15.82
N GLU A 183 7.01 -9.36 -16.95
CA GLU A 183 8.09 -8.59 -17.57
C GLU A 183 7.51 -7.31 -18.19
N LEU A 184 7.79 -6.17 -17.55
CA LEU A 184 7.39 -4.84 -18.00
C LEU A 184 8.64 -4.03 -18.35
N PRO A 185 8.59 -3.12 -19.34
CA PRO A 185 9.67 -2.18 -19.59
C PRO A 185 10.06 -1.45 -18.31
N THR A 186 11.36 -1.36 -18.05
CA THR A 186 11.88 -0.62 -16.90
C THR A 186 11.50 0.85 -17.02
N GLY A 187 10.54 1.30 -16.22
CA GLY A 187 10.22 2.71 -16.07
C GLY A 187 11.09 3.37 -15.01
N VAL A 188 11.15 4.70 -15.03
CA VAL A 188 11.66 5.48 -13.89
C VAL A 188 10.51 5.87 -12.97
N PRO A 189 10.77 6.12 -11.68
CA PRO A 189 9.79 6.75 -10.80
C PRO A 189 9.31 8.10 -11.34
N LEU A 190 8.04 8.43 -11.07
CA LEU A 190 7.45 9.73 -11.35
C LEU A 190 8.26 10.84 -10.66
N GLY A 191 8.41 11.98 -11.33
CA GLY A 191 9.14 13.15 -10.82
C GLY A 191 10.65 13.11 -11.10
N VAL A 192 11.20 11.98 -11.55
CA VAL A 192 12.61 11.89 -11.99
C VAL A 192 12.79 12.45 -13.40
N GLY A 193 11.80 12.23 -14.26
CA GLY A 193 11.83 12.62 -15.68
C GLY A 193 12.85 11.85 -16.53
N GLY A 194 13.01 12.28 -17.78
CA GLY A 194 14.08 11.82 -18.67
C GLY A 194 13.81 10.53 -19.47
N VAL A 195 12.69 9.84 -19.25
CA VAL A 195 12.26 8.70 -20.07
C VAL A 195 10.75 8.71 -20.34
N THR A 196 10.34 8.08 -21.43
CA THR A 196 8.93 7.87 -21.77
C THR A 196 8.41 6.57 -21.18
N PHE A 197 7.20 6.58 -20.65
CA PHE A 197 6.52 5.36 -20.22
C PHE A 197 6.03 4.54 -21.41
N SER A 198 5.83 3.24 -21.21
CA SER A 198 5.35 2.31 -22.24
C SER A 198 4.22 1.44 -21.70
N THR A 199 3.21 1.19 -22.55
CA THR A 199 2.10 0.31 -22.23
C THR A 199 2.39 -1.11 -22.74
N THR A 200 2.38 -2.09 -21.85
CA THR A 200 2.46 -3.52 -22.16
C THR A 200 1.07 -4.13 -22.08
N THR A 201 0.68 -4.92 -23.08
CA THR A 201 -0.57 -5.67 -23.06
C THR A 201 -0.29 -7.11 -22.66
N VAL A 202 -1.01 -7.60 -21.65
CA VAL A 202 -0.94 -8.99 -21.19
C VAL A 202 -2.32 -9.63 -21.22
N GLY A 203 -2.42 -10.91 -21.57
CA GLY A 203 -3.66 -11.67 -21.43
C GLY A 203 -4.06 -11.83 -19.97
N LEU A 204 -5.35 -11.70 -19.68
CA LEU A 204 -5.96 -11.95 -18.38
C LEU A 204 -7.33 -12.61 -18.61
N GLU A 205 -7.31 -13.93 -18.70
CA GLU A 205 -8.49 -14.77 -18.95
C GLU A 205 -9.32 -14.94 -17.67
N PRO A 206 -10.63 -15.23 -17.76
CA PRO A 206 -11.43 -15.56 -16.59
C PRO A 206 -10.79 -16.68 -15.75
N GLY A 207 -10.62 -16.42 -14.45
CA GLY A 207 -9.90 -17.27 -13.50
C GLY A 207 -8.44 -16.87 -13.27
N ASP A 208 -7.83 -16.09 -14.17
CA ASP A 208 -6.50 -15.53 -13.96
C ASP A 208 -6.51 -14.50 -12.83
N LEU A 209 -5.39 -14.42 -12.11
CA LEU A 209 -5.15 -13.48 -11.03
C LEU A 209 -4.05 -12.51 -11.39
N LEU A 210 -4.20 -11.26 -10.96
CA LEU A 210 -3.16 -10.24 -10.95
C LEU A 210 -2.97 -9.75 -9.52
N VAL A 211 -1.72 -9.77 -9.04
CA VAL A 211 -1.33 -9.34 -7.69
C VAL A 211 -0.41 -8.15 -7.82
N LEU A 212 -0.86 -7.01 -7.29
CA LEU A 212 -0.13 -5.75 -7.22
C LEU A 212 0.20 -5.48 -5.75
N TYR A 213 1.41 -5.02 -5.48
CA TYR A 213 1.91 -4.85 -4.14
C TYR A 213 3.01 -3.78 -4.11
N THR A 214 3.10 -3.07 -2.99
CA THR A 214 4.22 -2.16 -2.72
C THR A 214 5.43 -2.91 -2.16
N ASP A 215 6.57 -2.24 -2.15
CA ASP A 215 7.84 -2.77 -1.68
C ASP A 215 7.79 -3.18 -0.20
N GLY A 216 7.02 -2.52 0.64
CA GLY A 216 6.84 -2.92 2.04
C GLY A 216 6.32 -4.36 2.23
N LEU A 217 5.73 -4.98 1.19
CA LEU A 217 5.39 -6.41 1.24
C LEU A 217 6.63 -7.31 1.11
N VAL A 218 7.57 -6.98 0.23
CA VAL A 218 8.65 -7.89 -0.21
C VAL A 218 10.04 -7.42 0.19
N GLU A 219 10.30 -6.12 0.28
CA GLU A 219 11.58 -5.60 0.72
C GLU A 219 11.79 -5.79 2.22
N THR A 220 12.99 -6.26 2.57
CA THR A 220 13.41 -6.41 3.97
C THR A 220 14.88 -6.06 4.08
N ARG A 221 15.31 -5.64 5.28
CA ARG A 221 16.73 -5.35 5.55
C ARG A 221 17.64 -6.59 5.53
N ARG A 222 17.05 -7.80 5.60
CA ARG A 222 17.78 -9.05 5.85
C ARG A 222 17.90 -9.97 4.64
N HIS A 223 16.95 -9.88 3.70
CA HIS A 223 16.88 -10.78 2.55
C HIS A 223 16.92 -9.97 1.26
N PRO A 224 17.68 -10.43 0.23
CA PRO A 224 17.61 -9.88 -1.11
C PRO A 224 16.18 -9.87 -1.66
N LEU A 225 15.88 -8.86 -2.50
CA LEU A 225 14.56 -8.73 -3.13
C LEU A 225 14.19 -9.97 -3.96
N ASP A 226 15.15 -10.55 -4.70
CA ASP A 226 14.88 -11.72 -5.54
C ASP A 226 14.39 -12.94 -4.74
N GLU A 227 15.03 -13.25 -3.61
CA GLU A 227 14.61 -14.35 -2.72
C GLU A 227 13.19 -14.11 -2.16
N ARG A 228 12.84 -12.85 -1.95
CA ARG A 228 11.54 -12.43 -1.41
C ARG A 228 10.45 -12.51 -2.46
N LEU A 229 10.79 -12.19 -3.71
CA LEU A 229 9.92 -12.36 -4.86
C LEU A 229 9.70 -13.85 -5.17
N ASP A 230 10.73 -14.69 -5.07
CA ASP A 230 10.60 -16.14 -5.20
C ASP A 230 9.68 -16.72 -4.11
N LEU A 231 9.80 -16.24 -2.87
CA LEU A 231 8.89 -16.61 -1.79
C LEU A 231 7.45 -16.19 -2.11
N LEU A 232 7.22 -14.97 -2.60
CA LEU A 232 5.90 -14.51 -3.05
C LEU A 232 5.33 -15.46 -4.11
N LEU A 233 6.09 -15.79 -5.15
CA LEU A 233 5.65 -16.72 -6.19
C LEU A 233 5.32 -18.11 -5.64
N SER A 234 6.12 -18.61 -4.70
CA SER A 234 5.86 -19.92 -4.06
C SER A 234 4.56 -19.96 -3.25
N LEU A 235 4.19 -18.85 -2.59
CA LEU A 235 2.94 -18.73 -1.85
C LEU A 235 1.72 -18.62 -2.78
N LEU A 236 1.94 -18.15 -4.00
CA LEU A 236 0.92 -18.02 -5.06
C LEU A 236 0.69 -19.32 -5.84
N ASP A 237 1.58 -20.31 -5.73
CA ASP A 237 1.55 -21.58 -6.48
C ASP A 237 0.52 -22.59 -5.92
N ASP A 238 -0.20 -22.22 -4.85
CA ASP A 238 -1.15 -23.10 -4.19
C ASP A 238 -2.56 -23.08 -4.84
N THR A 239 -3.35 -24.10 -4.47
CA THR A 239 -4.75 -24.37 -4.85
C THR A 239 -5.64 -23.11 -4.81
N PRO A 240 -6.70 -23.01 -5.65
CA PRO A 240 -7.62 -21.87 -5.62
C PRO A 240 -8.15 -21.57 -4.21
N ARG A 241 -7.80 -20.39 -3.68
CA ARG A 241 -8.28 -19.85 -2.40
C ARG A 241 -9.22 -18.67 -2.63
N PRO A 242 -10.10 -18.34 -1.67
CA PRO A 242 -10.76 -17.03 -1.62
C PRO A 242 -9.74 -15.89 -1.62
N LEU A 243 -10.02 -14.77 -2.30
CA LEU A 243 -9.04 -13.67 -2.42
C LEU A 243 -8.68 -13.05 -1.08
N GLU A 244 -9.63 -12.98 -0.15
CA GLU A 244 -9.43 -12.49 1.20
C GLU A 244 -8.38 -13.32 1.97
N GLU A 245 -8.52 -14.64 1.94
CA GLU A 245 -7.58 -15.58 2.58
C GLU A 245 -6.20 -15.53 1.92
N LEU A 246 -6.15 -15.32 0.61
CA LEU A 246 -4.89 -15.13 -0.10
C LEU A 246 -4.19 -13.83 0.34
N CYS A 247 -4.92 -12.73 0.46
CA CYS A 247 -4.34 -11.48 0.96
C CYS A 247 -3.80 -11.63 2.39
N ASP A 248 -4.55 -12.30 3.27
CA ASP A 248 -4.14 -12.54 4.65
C ASP A 248 -2.93 -13.46 4.74
N LEU A 249 -2.84 -14.49 3.88
CA LEU A 249 -1.67 -15.35 3.75
C LEU A 249 -0.43 -14.55 3.34
N LEU A 250 -0.53 -13.79 2.23
CA LEU A 250 0.60 -13.03 1.70
C LEU A 250 1.12 -12.03 2.72
N LEU A 251 0.22 -11.28 3.38
CA LEU A 251 0.61 -10.37 4.44
C LEU A 251 1.29 -11.09 5.61
N ARG A 252 0.74 -12.22 6.06
CA ARG A 252 1.24 -12.94 7.24
C ARG A 252 2.61 -13.56 7.01
N GLU A 253 2.84 -14.13 5.83
CA GLU A 253 4.08 -14.87 5.52
C GLU A 253 5.19 -13.95 4.99
N LEU A 254 4.83 -12.91 4.21
CA LEU A 254 5.84 -12.01 3.66
C LEU A 254 6.20 -10.90 4.65
N ARG A 255 5.27 -10.32 5.39
CA ARG A 255 5.60 -9.19 6.26
C ARG A 255 6.42 -9.63 7.48
N GLN A 256 7.60 -9.04 7.66
CA GLN A 256 8.41 -9.26 8.87
C GLN A 256 8.06 -8.26 9.98
N PRO A 257 8.13 -8.66 11.27
CA PRO A 257 7.88 -7.76 12.40
C PRO A 257 8.79 -6.53 12.43
N ASP A 258 10.00 -6.67 11.90
CA ASP A 258 11.00 -5.61 11.84
C ASP A 258 10.84 -4.72 10.60
N ASN A 259 9.90 -5.01 9.69
CA ASN A 259 9.61 -4.15 8.54
C ASN A 259 8.68 -3.01 8.97
N HIS A 260 9.18 -1.79 8.81
CA HIS A 260 8.48 -0.58 9.27
C HIS A 260 7.74 0.12 8.14
N ASP A 261 7.83 -0.36 6.90
CA ASP A 261 7.17 0.30 5.78
C ASP A 261 5.66 0.04 5.72
N ASP A 262 4.97 0.93 5.02
CA ASP A 262 3.58 0.74 4.66
C ASP A 262 3.45 -0.41 3.65
N VAL A 263 2.28 -1.04 3.63
CA VAL A 263 1.99 -2.11 2.67
C VAL A 263 0.63 -1.86 2.06
N ALA A 264 0.60 -1.70 0.74
CA ALA A 264 -0.59 -1.84 -0.07
C ALA A 264 -0.52 -3.14 -0.88
N LEU A 265 -1.51 -4.00 -0.71
CA LEU A 265 -1.68 -5.25 -1.46
C LEU A 265 -3.05 -5.24 -2.14
N LEU A 266 -3.07 -5.51 -3.44
CA LEU A 266 -4.26 -5.59 -4.27
C LEU A 266 -4.23 -6.87 -5.09
N VAL A 267 -5.24 -7.72 -4.91
CA VAL A 267 -5.40 -8.98 -5.64
C VAL A 267 -6.69 -8.90 -6.44
N ALA A 268 -6.59 -9.08 -7.76
CA ALA A 268 -7.73 -9.08 -8.66
C ALA A 268 -7.82 -10.39 -9.44
N ARG A 269 -9.00 -11.01 -9.46
CA ARG A 269 -9.33 -12.19 -10.27
C ARG A 269 -10.24 -11.78 -11.41
N ALA A 270 -9.84 -12.09 -12.64
CA ALA A 270 -10.72 -11.91 -13.79
C ALA A 270 -11.92 -12.86 -13.69
N GLN A 271 -13.10 -12.31 -13.82
CA GLN A 271 -14.36 -13.04 -13.81
C GLN A 271 -14.85 -13.24 -15.24
N THR A 272 -15.70 -14.25 -15.42
CA THR A 272 -16.45 -14.31 -16.68
C THR A 272 -17.38 -13.11 -16.72
N PRO A 273 -17.46 -12.35 -17.83
CA PRO A 273 -18.40 -11.25 -17.95
C PRO A 273 -19.80 -11.75 -17.59
N GLY A 274 -20.43 -11.15 -16.58
CA GLY A 274 -21.84 -11.44 -16.29
C GLY A 274 -22.66 -11.12 -17.53
N ARG A 275 -23.53 -12.04 -17.97
CA ARG A 275 -24.55 -11.69 -18.97
C ARG A 275 -25.43 -10.61 -18.33
N ALA A 276 -25.41 -9.41 -18.90
CA ALA A 276 -26.39 -8.37 -18.62
C ALA A 276 -27.81 -8.87 -18.89
#